data_AF-A0A2S3UPL2-F1
#
_entry.id   AF-A0A2S3UPL2-F1
#
_cell.length_a   1.000
_cell.length_b   1.000
_cell.length_c   1.000
_cell.angle_alpha   90.00
_cell.angle_beta   90.00
_cell.angle_gamma   90.00
#
_symmetry.space_group_name_H-M   'P 1'
#
loop_
_entity.id
_entity.type
_entity.pdbx_description
1 polymer ?
#
loop_
_entity_poly.entity_id
_entity_poly.type
_entity_poly.pdbx_seq_one_letter_code
_entity_poly.pdbx_strand_id
1 'polypeptide(L)'
;MNELKEQIESAREKVAYCRIRAERPSARLEDEFALEKARTRLLTLELRLLKLGQGQRAGVNPKVSDGKIIRTKREQKVSTARERAEAAFGSLQRVPKGLNTSQALKGND
;
A
#
# COMPACT_ATOMS: atom_id res chain seq x y z
N MET A 1 12.90 19.25 11.22
CA MET A 1 13.01 19.03 9.75
C MET A 1 14.45 18.80 9.31
N ASN A 2 15.41 19.59 9.79
CA ASN A 2 16.83 19.45 9.40
C ASN A 2 17.43 18.10 9.83
N GLU A 3 17.16 17.64 11.05
CA GLU A 3 17.61 16.33 11.54
C GLU A 3 17.11 15.16 10.68
N LEU A 4 15.86 15.19 10.21
CA LEU A 4 15.34 14.14 9.33
C LEU A 4 16.02 14.16 7.95
N LYS A 5 16.35 15.34 7.43
CA LYS A 5 17.09 15.48 6.18
C LYS A 5 18.52 14.95 6.33
N GLU A 6 19.19 15.23 7.45
CA GLU A 6 20.51 14.69 7.76
C GLU A 6 20.48 13.15 7.87
N GLN A 7 19.44 12.58 8.52
CA GLN A 7 19.25 11.13 8.57
C GLN A 7 19.03 10.51 7.19
N ILE A 8 18.30 11.19 6.30
CA ILE A 8 18.10 10.75 4.92
C ILE A 8 19.42 10.76 4.15
N GLU A 9 20.22 11.81 4.29
CA GLU A 9 21.49 11.92 3.60
C GLU A 9 22.48 10.85 4.06
N SER A 10 22.61 10.63 5.38
CA SER A 10 23.42 9.54 5.92
C SER A 10 22.93 8.16 5.45
N ALA A 11 21.61 7.96 5.33
CA ALA A 11 21.06 6.72 4.79
C ALA A 11 21.39 6.54 3.29
N ARG A 12 21.43 7.62 2.49
CA ARG A 12 21.84 7.58 1.08
C ARG A 12 23.31 7.19 0.93
N GLU A 13 24.19 7.79 1.72
CA GLU A 13 25.60 7.41 1.77
C GLU A 13 25.75 5.92 2.11
N LYS A 14 24.98 5.43 3.07
CA LYS A 14 25.00 4.02 3.46
C LYS A 14 24.54 3.10 2.33
N VAL A 15 23.50 3.48 1.59
CA VAL A 15 23.03 2.75 0.41
C VAL A 15 24.12 2.72 -0.67
N ALA A 16 24.77 3.85 -0.95
CA ALA A 16 25.85 3.92 -1.93
C ALA A 16 27.02 2.99 -1.54
N TYR A 17 27.43 3.01 -0.27
CA TYR A 17 28.47 2.11 0.25
C TYR A 17 28.08 0.63 0.12
N CYS A 18 26.87 0.25 0.53
CA CYS A 18 26.40 -1.13 0.43
C CYS A 18 26.25 -1.58 -1.02
N ARG A 19 25.90 -0.67 -1.93
CA ARG A 19 25.77 -0.95 -3.37
C ARG A 19 27.12 -1.33 -3.96
N ILE A 20 28.15 -0.54 -3.71
CA ILE A 20 29.52 -0.82 -4.17
C ILE A 20 30.00 -2.19 -3.65
N ARG A 21 29.62 -2.56 -2.42
CA ARG A 21 29.97 -3.88 -1.86
C ARG A 21 29.24 -5.03 -2.53
N ALA A 22 27.93 -4.90 -2.71
CA ALA A 22 27.09 -5.94 -3.31
C ALA A 22 27.37 -6.14 -4.81
N GLU A 23 27.88 -5.12 -5.51
CA GLU A 23 28.26 -5.21 -6.93
C GLU A 23 29.61 -5.92 -7.16
N ARG A 24 30.36 -6.25 -6.09
CA ARG A 24 31.65 -6.95 -6.24
C ARG A 24 31.43 -8.37 -6.75
N PRO A 25 32.31 -8.90 -7.62
CA PRO A 25 32.24 -10.30 -8.05
C PRO A 25 32.33 -11.31 -6.90
N SER A 26 32.94 -10.91 -5.78
CA SER A 26 33.06 -11.70 -4.55
C SER A 26 31.98 -11.37 -3.52
N ALA A 27 30.93 -10.64 -3.89
CA ALA A 27 29.85 -10.28 -2.97
C ALA A 27 29.15 -11.54 -2.49
N ARG A 28 28.80 -11.54 -1.21
CA ARG A 28 28.01 -12.63 -0.63
C ARG A 28 26.56 -12.20 -0.48
N LEU A 29 25.68 -13.17 -0.25
CA LEU A 29 24.27 -12.93 0.10
C LEU A 29 24.11 -11.93 1.26
N GLU A 30 25.04 -11.93 2.22
CA GLU A 30 25.00 -10.97 3.32
C GLU A 30 25.22 -9.52 2.88
N ASP A 31 26.00 -9.28 1.82
CA ASP A 31 26.22 -7.94 1.25
C ASP A 31 24.96 -7.43 0.53
N GLU A 32 24.29 -8.30 -0.22
CA GLU A 32 23.00 -7.99 -0.86
C GLU A 32 21.91 -7.70 0.18
N PHE A 33 21.83 -8.50 1.24
CA PHE A 33 20.90 -8.27 2.34
C PHE A 33 21.19 -6.95 3.07
N ALA A 34 22.47 -6.60 3.26
CA ALA A 34 22.85 -5.32 3.84
C ALA A 34 22.43 -4.13 2.96
N LEU A 35 22.55 -4.26 1.63
CA LEU A 35 22.05 -3.27 0.68
C LEU A 35 20.53 -3.11 0.77
N GLU A 36 19.79 -4.22 0.80
CA GLU A 36 18.33 -4.18 0.88
C GLU A 36 17.84 -3.57 2.19
N LYS A 37 18.50 -3.88 3.31
CA LYS A 37 18.25 -3.25 4.61
C LYS A 37 18.50 -1.74 4.57
N ALA A 38 19.58 -1.30 3.92
CA ALA A 38 19.90 0.12 3.78
C ALA A 38 18.84 0.85 2.93
N ARG A 39 18.41 0.25 1.80
CA ARG A 39 17.34 0.79 0.95
C ARG A 39 16.01 0.91 1.69
N THR A 40 15.63 -0.13 2.42
CA THR A 40 14.41 -0.12 3.23
C THR A 40 14.44 0.99 4.27
N ARG A 41 15.60 1.22 4.91
CA ARG A 41 15.76 2.32 5.87
C ARG A 41 15.60 3.69 5.20
N LEU A 42 16.23 3.90 4.04
CA LEU A 42 16.11 5.14 3.27
C LEU A 42 14.64 5.42 2.89
N LEU A 43 13.96 4.43 2.31
CA LEU A 43 12.54 4.54 1.92
C LEU A 43 11.64 4.89 3.11
N THR A 44 11.90 4.29 4.28
CA THR A 44 11.15 4.58 5.51
C THR A 44 11.29 6.04 5.93
N LEU A 45 12.50 6.60 5.84
CA LEU A 45 12.77 8.00 6.18
C LEU A 45 12.15 8.96 5.17
N GLU A 46 12.23 8.65 3.87
CA GLU A 46 11.58 9.44 2.80
C GLU A 46 10.06 9.45 2.95
N LEU A 47 9.45 8.31 3.26
CA LEU A 47 8.01 8.23 3.55
C LEU A 47 7.64 9.08 4.76
N ARG A 48 8.47 9.10 5.81
CA ARG A 48 8.25 9.97 6.98
C ARG A 48 8.30 11.44 6.60
N LEU A 49 9.25 11.85 5.75
CA LEU A 49 9.35 13.21 5.26
C LEU A 49 8.10 13.63 4.46
N LEU A 50 7.62 12.74 3.57
CA LEU A 50 6.39 12.96 2.80
C LEU A 50 5.17 13.12 3.70
N LYS A 51 5.01 12.24 4.71
CA LYS A 51 3.90 12.31 5.68
C LYS A 51 3.93 13.62 6.50
N LEU A 52 5.11 14.10 6.88
CA LEU A 52 5.25 15.39 7.56
C LEU A 52 4.82 16.57 6.66
N GLY A 53 5.14 16.51 5.36
CA GLY A 53 4.68 17.50 4.38
C GLY A 53 3.17 17.44 4.10
N GLN A 54 2.57 16.24 4.16
CA GLN A 54 1.12 16.05 4.01
C GLN A 54 0.34 16.57 5.22
N GLY A 55 0.90 16.49 6.43
CA GLY A 55 0.30 17.07 7.64
C GLY A 55 0.13 18.60 7.60
N GLN A 56 0.89 19.31 6.76
CA GLN A 56 0.73 20.75 6.52
C GLN A 56 -0.31 21.09 5.46
N ARG A 57 -0.67 20.14 4.59
CA ARG A 57 -1.67 20.34 3.52
C ARG A 57 -3.07 19.81 3.85
N ALA A 58 -3.25 19.23 5.04
CA ALA A 58 -4.52 18.66 5.49
C ALA A 58 -5.50 19.75 6.02
N GLY A 59 -5.73 20.80 5.23
CA GLY A 59 -6.91 21.64 5.31
C GLY A 59 -8.07 21.14 4.42
N VAL A 60 -7.82 20.13 3.57
CA VAL A 60 -8.87 19.55 2.71
C VAL A 60 -8.70 18.03 2.70
N ASN A 61 -9.44 17.37 3.60
CA ASN A 61 -9.69 15.94 3.51
C ASN A 61 -10.54 15.67 2.26
N PRO A 62 -10.29 14.56 1.57
CA PRO A 62 -11.24 13.47 1.74
C PRO A 62 -10.55 12.34 2.49
N LYS A 63 -11.19 11.93 3.59
CA LYS A 63 -10.87 10.75 4.38
C LYS A 63 -10.74 9.54 3.46
N VAL A 64 -9.52 9.15 3.13
CA VAL A 64 -9.23 7.73 3.01
C VAL A 64 -9.04 7.27 4.43
N SER A 65 -10.01 6.50 4.92
CA SER A 65 -10.01 5.95 6.26
C SER A 65 -8.79 5.03 6.44
N ASP A 66 -7.68 5.61 6.88
CA ASP A 66 -6.71 4.90 7.69
C ASP A 66 -7.52 4.28 8.82
N GLY A 67 -7.56 2.94 8.82
CA GLY A 67 -8.27 2.14 9.79
C GLY A 67 -7.83 2.53 11.18
N LYS A 68 -8.60 3.42 11.82
CA LYS A 68 -8.70 3.43 13.27
C LYS A 68 -9.05 1.99 13.63
N ILE A 69 -8.11 1.30 14.27
CA ILE A 69 -8.45 0.16 15.10
C ILE A 69 -9.23 0.75 16.28
N ILE A 70 -10.49 1.09 16.01
CA ILE A 70 -11.50 1.14 17.04
C ILE A 70 -11.65 -0.33 17.39
N ARG A 71 -11.10 -0.73 18.55
CA ARG A 71 -11.48 -1.98 19.21
C ARG A 71 -12.96 -1.87 19.57
N THR A 72 -13.84 -1.99 18.58
CA THR A 72 -15.18 -2.45 18.83
C THR A 72 -15.01 -3.93 19.13
N LYS A 73 -15.30 -4.34 20.36
CA LYS A 73 -15.58 -5.75 20.68
C LYS A 73 -16.79 -6.17 19.84
N ARG A 74 -16.58 -6.39 18.55
CA ARG A 74 -17.56 -7.05 17.71
C ARG A 74 -17.10 -8.48 17.70
N GLU A 75 -17.77 -9.29 18.53
CA GLU A 75 -17.68 -10.73 18.44
C GLU A 75 -17.94 -11.10 16.98
N GLN A 76 -16.86 -11.42 16.27
CA GLN A 76 -16.98 -12.06 14.97
C GLN A 76 -17.49 -13.47 15.27
N LYS A 77 -18.81 -13.63 15.23
CA LYS A 77 -19.41 -14.97 15.16
C LYS A 77 -18.75 -15.67 13.98
N VAL A 78 -18.05 -16.76 14.26
CA VAL A 78 -17.36 -17.56 13.26
C VAL A 78 -18.43 -18.11 12.33
N SER A 79 -18.61 -17.47 11.17
CA SER A 79 -19.56 -17.93 10.17
C SER A 79 -19.01 -19.18 9.48
N THR A 80 -19.87 -20.19 9.38
CA THR A 80 -19.50 -21.44 8.70
C THR A 80 -19.23 -21.18 7.22
N ALA A 81 -18.45 -22.05 6.55
CA ALA A 81 -18.13 -21.89 5.13
C ALA A 81 -19.40 -21.77 4.26
N ARG A 82 -20.47 -22.48 4.64
CA ARG A 82 -21.79 -22.43 3.99
C ARG A 82 -22.42 -21.04 4.07
N GLU A 83 -22.45 -20.48 5.27
CA GLU A 83 -23.07 -19.17 5.53
C GLU A 83 -22.32 -18.04 4.79
N ARG A 84 -20.99 -18.16 4.66
CA ARG A 84 -20.17 -17.26 3.84
C ARG A 84 -20.48 -17.39 2.35
N ALA A 85 -20.68 -18.62 1.85
CA ALA A 85 -21.04 -18.86 0.47
C ALA A 85 -22.43 -18.30 0.14
N GLU A 86 -23.44 -18.55 0.97
CA GLU A 86 -24.80 -18.04 0.78
C GLU A 86 -24.85 -16.50 0.77
N ALA A 87 -24.11 -15.83 1.67
CA ALA A 87 -24.00 -14.38 1.68
C ALA A 87 -23.32 -13.81 0.42
N ALA A 88 -22.28 -14.49 -0.09
CA ALA A 88 -21.59 -14.10 -1.32
C ALA A 88 -22.47 -14.30 -2.57
N PHE A 89 -23.28 -15.35 -2.62
CA PHE A 89 -24.23 -15.55 -3.72
C PHE A 89 -25.39 -14.55 -3.67
N GLY A 90 -25.91 -14.24 -2.48
CA GLY A 90 -26.99 -13.26 -2.31
C GLY A 90 -26.60 -11.83 -2.72
N SER A 91 -25.32 -11.46 -2.63
CA SER A 91 -24.84 -10.15 -3.09
C SER A 91 -24.76 -10.06 -4.62
N LEU A 92 -24.46 -11.16 -5.31
CA LEU A 92 -24.43 -11.25 -6.77
C LEU A 92 -25.84 -11.26 -7.39
N GLN A 93 -26.84 -11.76 -6.67
CA GLN A 93 -28.24 -11.76 -7.13
C GLN A 93 -28.96 -10.42 -7.01
N ARG A 94 -28.34 -9.40 -6.38
CA ARG A 94 -28.86 -8.02 -6.46
C ARG A 94 -28.51 -7.42 -7.82
N VAL A 95 -29.17 -7.93 -8.85
CA VAL A 95 -29.25 -7.29 -10.16
C VAL A 95 -29.91 -5.92 -9.94
N PRO A 96 -29.27 -4.79 -10.31
CA PRO A 96 -29.98 -3.53 -10.39
C PRO A 96 -31.06 -3.67 -11.48
N LYS A 97 -32.32 -3.79 -11.06
CA LYS A 97 -33.45 -3.50 -11.95
C LYS A 97 -33.35 -2.03 -12.33
N GLY A 98 -32.83 -1.76 -13.52
CA GLY A 98 -32.92 -0.44 -14.13
C GLY A 98 -31.65 -0.05 -14.88
N LEU A 99 -31.58 -0.45 -16.15
CA LEU A 99 -31.12 0.41 -17.24
C LEU A 99 -31.44 -0.29 -18.57
N ASN A 100 -32.63 0.00 -19.08
CA ASN A 100 -32.91 -0.08 -20.50
C ASN A 100 -32.06 0.99 -21.19
N THR A 101 -31.10 0.59 -22.03
CA THR A 101 -30.62 1.44 -23.13
C THR A 101 -30.24 0.53 -24.29
N SER A 102 -31.14 0.53 -25.26
CA SER A 102 -30.95 0.24 -26.68
C SER A 102 -29.59 0.68 -27.23
N GLN A 103 -28.89 -0.22 -27.93
CA GLN A 103 -28.31 0.12 -29.22
C GLN A 103 -28.09 -1.13 -30.07
N ALA A 104 -28.88 -1.20 -31.13
CA ALA A 104 -28.75 -2.14 -32.22
C ALA A 104 -27.45 -1.87 -32.99
N LEU A 105 -26.57 -2.86 -33.08
CA LEU A 105 -25.59 -2.94 -34.16
C LEU A 105 -26.23 -3.73 -35.29
N LYS A 106 -26.84 -2.99 -36.21
CA LYS A 106 -27.32 -3.45 -37.50
C LYS A 106 -26.08 -3.71 -38.37
N GLY A 107 -25.68 -4.97 -38.51
CA GLY A 107 -24.78 -5.40 -39.59
C GLY A 107 -25.60 -5.50 -40.87
N ASN A 108 -25.27 -4.69 -41.86
CA ASN A 108 -25.71 -4.89 -43.24
C ASN A 108 -24.75 -5.91 -43.87
N ASP A 109 -25.30 -7.01 -44.37
CA ASP A 109 -24.97 -7.64 -45.65
C ASP A 109 -26.21 -8.42 -46.13
#